data_AF-A0AAU0USE9-F1
#
_entry.id   AF-A0AAU0USE9-F1
#
_cell.length_a   1.000
_cell.length_b   1.000
_cell.length_c   1.000
_cell.angle_alpha   90.00
_cell.angle_beta   90.00
_cell.angle_gamma   90.00
#
_symmetry.space_group_name_H-M   'P 1'
#
loop_
_entity.id
_entity.type
_entity.pdbx_description
1 polymer ?
#
loop_
_entity_poly.entity_id
_entity_poly.type
_entity_poly.pdbx_seq_one_letter_code
_entity_poly.pdbx_strand_id
1 'polypeptide(L)' 'MLCPGCGSKNTGKVGVNQFYCWECFIEFNDKNETFMVEEDGSLVGTETPVYSN' A
#
# COMPACT_ATOMS: atom_id res chain seq x y z
N MET A 1 -0.28 -9.89 6.71
CA MET A 1 -0.64 -9.77 5.28
C MET A 1 0.63 -9.40 4.54
N LEU A 2 0.90 -9.98 3.37
CA LEU A 2 2.06 -9.55 2.58
C LEU A 2 1.68 -8.29 1.81
N CYS A 3 2.58 -7.31 1.80
CA CYS A 3 2.40 -6.08 1.03
C CYS A 3 2.33 -6.43 -0.47
N PRO A 4 1.27 -6.04 -1.20
CA PRO A 4 1.18 -6.28 -2.64
C PRO A 4 2.21 -5.49 -3.45
N GLY A 5 2.76 -4.39 -2.91
CA GLY A 5 3.76 -3.56 -3.60
C GLY A 5 5.22 -4.02 -3.43
N CYS A 6 5.59 -4.61 -2.30
CA CYS A 6 6.99 -5.01 -2.03
C CYS A 6 7.16 -6.43 -1.45
N GLY A 7 6.07 -7.15 -1.19
CA GLY A 7 6.10 -8.49 -0.60
C GLY A 7 6.47 -8.54 0.89
N SER A 8 6.72 -7.39 1.53
CA SER A 8 7.08 -7.36 2.96
C SER A 8 5.93 -7.81 3.87
N LYS A 9 6.29 -8.41 5.01
CA LYS A 9 5.38 -8.73 6.11
C LYS A 9 5.23 -7.60 7.13
N ASN A 10 6.02 -6.53 7.01
CA ASN A 10 5.99 -5.39 7.91
C ASN A 10 4.81 -4.47 7.55
N THR A 11 3.59 -4.98 7.74
CA THR A 11 2.33 -4.32 7.43
C THR A 11 1.48 -4.18 8.68
N GLY A 12 0.77 -3.05 8.80
CA GLY A 12 -0.12 -2.74 9.93
C GLY A 12 -1.51 -2.33 9.46
N LYS A 13 -2.55 -2.63 10.25
CA LYS A 13 -3.93 -2.20 9.95
C LYS A 13 -4.13 -0.76 10.42
N VAL A 14 -4.52 0.12 9.51
CA VAL A 14 -4.73 1.57 9.78
C VAL A 14 -6.19 1.98 9.71
N GLY A 15 -7.07 1.14 9.15
CA GLY A 15 -8.50 1.39 9.07
C GLY A 15 -9.34 0.13 8.86
N VAL A 16 -10.64 0.29 8.57
CA VAL A 16 -11.51 -0.85 8.20
C VAL A 16 -11.07 -1.35 6.83
N ASN A 17 -10.57 -2.58 6.78
CA ASN A 17 -10.02 -3.20 5.58
C ASN A 17 -8.89 -2.40 4.90
N GLN A 18 -8.19 -1.55 5.66
CA GLN A 18 -7.08 -0.74 5.18
C GLN A 18 -5.80 -1.06 5.94
N PHE A 19 -4.72 -1.24 5.19
CA PHE A 19 -3.41 -1.66 5.67
C PHE A 19 -2.34 -0.74 5.13
N TYR A 20 -1.27 -0.58 5.89
CA TYR A 20 -0.12 0.25 5.54
C TYR A 20 1.16 -0.57 5.62
N CYS A 21 2.06 -0.39 4.65
CA CYS A 21 3.37 -1.04 4.65
C CYS A 21 4.48 -0.09 5.11
N TRP A 22 5.22 -0.49 6.15
CA TRP A 22 6.33 0.29 6.69
C TRP A 22 7.60 0.27 5.82
N GLU A 23 7.70 -0.64 4.85
CA GLU A 23 8.90 -0.75 4.00
C GLU A 23 8.80 0.09 2.72
N CYS A 24 7.62 0.18 2.12
CA CYS A 24 7.42 0.89 0.85
C CYS A 24 6.43 2.05 0.94
N PHE A 25 5.95 2.37 2.14
CA PHE A 25 5.13 3.56 2.42
C PHE A 25 3.83 3.66 1.60
N ILE A 26 3.25 2.51 1.22
CA ILE A 26 1.95 2.45 0.52
C ILE A 26 0.84 1.98 1.46
N GLU A 27 -0.36 2.48 1.20
CA GLU A 27 -1.59 1.91 1.74
C GLU A 27 -2.19 0.90 0.75
N PHE A 28 -2.89 -0.10 1.27
CA PHE A 28 -3.60 -1.08 0.47
C PHE A 28 -4.77 -1.69 1.23
N ASN A 29 -5.77 -2.18 0.50
CA ASN A 29 -6.94 -2.80 1.10
C ASN A 29 -6.99 -4.33 0.90
N ASP A 30 -8.05 -4.94 1.43
CA ASP A 30 -8.34 -6.36 1.29
C ASP A 30 -8.60 -6.82 -0.15
N LYS A 31 -8.84 -5.89 -1.08
CA LYS A 31 -8.95 -6.12 -2.53
C LYS A 31 -7.63 -5.95 -3.28
N ASN A 32 -6.51 -5.74 -2.57
CA ASN A 32 -5.20 -5.43 -3.14
C ASN A 32 -5.17 -4.13 -3.98
N GLU A 33 -6.11 -3.22 -3.77
CA GLU A 33 -6.00 -1.87 -4.34
C GLU A 33 -4.93 -1.12 -3.55
N THR A 34 -3.93 -0.57 -4.24
CA THR A 34 -2.78 0.11 -3.64
C THR A 34 -2.86 1.62 -3.87
N PHE A 35 -2.44 2.37 -2.85
CA PHE A 35 -2.45 3.82 -2.81
C PHE A 35 -1.07 4.31 -2.38
N MET A 36 -0.44 5.16 -3.19
CA MET A 36 0.75 5.88 -2.77
C MET A 36 0.36 7.07 -1.92
N VAL A 37 1.15 7.32 -0.88
CA VAL A 37 1.02 8.49 -0.02
C VAL A 37 1.96 9.57 -0.55
N GLU A 38 1.39 10.67 -1.05
CA GLU A 38 2.16 11.84 -1.49
C GLU A 38 2.73 12.63 -0.30
N GLU A 39 3.64 13.59 -0.54
CA GLU A 39 4.26 14.40 0.51
C GLU A 39 3.25 15.17 1.38
N ASP A 40 2.09 15.51 0.82
CA ASP A 40 1.00 16.20 1.51
C ASP A 40 0.04 15.26 2.25
N GLY A 41 0.27 13.95 2.18
CA GLY A 41 -0.56 12.91 2.80
C GLY A 41 -1.79 12.52 1.97
N SER A 42 -1.93 13.01 0.73
CA SER A 42 -2.99 12.57 -0.17
C SER A 42 -2.73 11.15 -0.70
N LEU A 43 -3.81 10.41 -0.95
CA LEU A 43 -3.76 9.04 -1.47
C LEU A 43 -3.98 9.05 -2.98
N VAL A 44 -2.98 8.59 -3.74
CA VAL A 44 -3.06 8.42 -5.19
C VAL A 44 -3.19 6.94 -5.50
N GLY A 45 -4.35 6.54 -6.06
CA GLY A 45 -4.58 5.17 -6.49
C GLY A 45 -3.64 4.80 -7.64
N THR A 46 -2.85 3.76 -7.46
CA THR A 46 -1.96 3.27 -8.51
C THR A 46 -2.72 2.26 -9.36
N GLU A 47 -3.08 2.64 -10.58
CA GLU A 47 -3.68 1.75 -11.59
C GLU A 47 -2.68 0.68 -12.08
N THR A 48 -1.39 0.92 -11.83
CA THR A 48 -0.27 0.13 -12.32
C THR A 48 0.32 -0.73 -11.20
N PRO A 49 0.55 -2.03 -11.44
CA PRO A 49 1.26 -2.87 -10.48
C PRO A 49 2.67 -2.31 -10.31
N VAL A 50 3.02 -1.93 -9.08
CA VAL A 50 4.31 -1.32 -8.71
C VAL A 50 5.50 -2.28 -8.86
N TYR A 51 5.28 -3.47 -9.44
CA TYR A 51 6.32 -4.36 -9.95
C TYR A 51 6.50 -4.14 -11.45
N SER A 52 7.27 -3.12 -11.81
CA SER A 52 7.89 -3.02 -13.13
C SER A 52 9.21 -2.26 -13.01
N ASN A 53 10.22 -2.92 -12.45
CA ASN A 53 11.45 -3.36 -13.13
C ASN A 53 12.43 -3.94 -12.10
#